data_AF-A0ABD4RN98-F1
#
_entry.id   AF-A0ABD4RN98-F1
#
_cell.length_a   1.000
_cell.length_b   1.000
_cell.length_c   1.000
_cell.angle_alpha   90.00
_cell.angle_beta   90.00
_cell.angle_gamma   90.00
#
_symmetry.space_group_name_H-M   'P 1'
#
loop_
_entity.id
_entity.type
_entity.pdbx_description
1 polymer ?
#
loop_
_entity_poly.entity_id
_entity_poly.type
_entity_poly.pdbx_seq_one_letter_code
_entity_poly.pdbx_strand_id
1 'polypeptide(L)'
;MTSESKTEIIKFGFIPKENEHHFLVVVPTKFQNKNIKIYERFKWQFDTKKQVIDTTKDRIKAEISKSHWDLIKDVLESEFKNRLKEKKLSYGQANWITGDNPVDSLLGKELLLLVWAIEDCETRAIDTAIKSWKVLDIAERWWLYTMTNAATGGADDRRGWRKAIKYALSENPVEEVQESQIDWFRM
;
A
#
# COMPACT_ATOMS: atom_id res chain seq x y z
N MET A 1 -37.63 14.11 -3.29
CA MET A 1 -36.21 14.55 -3.41
C MET A 1 -35.41 13.74 -2.42
N THR A 2 -34.93 12.58 -2.84
CA THR A 2 -33.96 11.79 -2.05
C THR A 2 -32.64 12.55 -2.07
N SER A 3 -32.21 13.06 -0.92
CA SER A 3 -30.88 13.63 -0.78
C SER A 3 -29.86 12.55 -1.13
N GLU A 4 -29.15 12.70 -2.25
CA GLU A 4 -27.98 11.87 -2.55
C GLU A 4 -27.03 11.99 -1.36
N SER A 5 -26.89 10.91 -0.59
CA SER A 5 -25.97 10.90 0.54
C SER A 5 -24.58 11.07 -0.04
N LYS A 6 -23.92 12.19 0.27
CA LYS A 6 -22.55 12.48 -0.18
C LYS A 6 -21.67 11.25 0.05
N THR A 7 -21.08 10.72 -1.02
CA THR A 7 -20.19 9.57 -0.97
C THR A 7 -19.03 9.88 -0.02
N GLU A 8 -18.96 9.14 1.10
CA GLU A 8 -17.93 9.34 2.11
C GLU A 8 -16.66 8.60 1.68
N ILE A 9 -15.65 9.37 1.30
CA ILE A 9 -14.31 8.87 1.00
C ILE A 9 -13.50 8.92 2.30
N ILE A 10 -13.03 7.77 2.74
CA ILE A 10 -12.25 7.60 3.96
C ILE A 10 -10.78 7.44 3.57
N LYS A 11 -9.94 8.30 4.15
CA LYS A 11 -8.47 8.20 4.06
C LYS A 11 -7.97 8.02 2.62
N PHE A 12 -7.37 6.87 2.31
CA PHE A 12 -6.75 6.60 1.02
C PHE A 12 -7.77 6.05 0.02
N GLY A 13 -8.78 6.86 -0.30
CA GLY A 13 -9.75 6.58 -1.36
C GLY A 13 -10.79 5.51 -1.06
N PHE A 14 -10.86 4.98 0.16
CA PHE A 14 -11.78 3.91 0.50
C PHE A 14 -13.21 4.43 0.62
N ILE A 15 -14.17 3.80 -0.07
CA ILE A 15 -15.58 4.18 -0.06
C ILE A 15 -16.41 2.96 0.39
N PRO A 16 -16.70 2.82 1.70
CA PRO A 16 -17.34 1.60 2.23
C PRO A 16 -18.71 1.30 1.63
N LYS A 17 -19.47 2.33 1.23
CA LYS A 17 -20.80 2.18 0.63
C LYS A 17 -20.77 1.63 -0.80
N GLU A 18 -19.65 1.76 -1.50
CA GLU A 18 -19.48 1.25 -2.87
C GLU A 18 -18.87 -0.14 -2.87
N ASN A 19 -17.84 -0.36 -2.05
CA ASN A 19 -17.16 -1.64 -1.92
C ASN A 19 -16.57 -1.77 -0.52
N GLU A 20 -16.88 -2.86 0.19
CA GLU A 20 -16.34 -3.12 1.52
C GLU A 20 -14.96 -3.82 1.48
N HIS A 21 -14.48 -4.25 0.32
CA HIS A 21 -13.11 -4.77 0.17
C HIS A 21 -12.09 -3.65 0.32
N HIS A 22 -11.24 -3.77 1.33
CA HIS A 22 -10.21 -2.78 1.65
C HIS A 22 -9.02 -3.40 2.35
N PHE A 23 -7.96 -2.62 2.44
CA PHE A 23 -6.84 -2.91 3.33
C PHE A 23 -6.93 -2.00 4.55
N LEU A 24 -6.54 -2.53 5.70
CA LEU A 24 -6.49 -1.79 6.95
C LEU A 24 -5.06 -1.80 7.48
N VAL A 25 -4.41 -0.64 7.43
CA VAL A 25 -3.07 -0.44 8.02
C VAL A 25 -3.23 0.03 9.45
N VAL A 26 -2.79 -0.80 10.40
CA VAL A 26 -2.86 -0.53 11.84
C VAL A 26 -1.49 -0.08 12.33
N VAL A 27 -1.35 1.23 12.56
CA VAL A 27 -0.12 1.84 13.07
C VAL A 27 -0.18 1.87 14.61
N PRO A 28 0.74 1.21 15.32
CA PRO A 28 0.71 1.14 16.78
C PRO A 28 1.04 2.49 17.42
N THR A 29 0.59 2.68 18.67
CA THR A 29 0.95 3.87 19.44
C THR A 29 2.45 3.88 19.78
N LYS A 30 3.04 5.07 19.93
CA LYS A 30 4.50 5.26 20.15
C LYS A 30 5.09 4.40 21.27
N PHE A 31 4.30 4.10 22.30
CA PHE A 31 4.75 3.35 23.49
C PHE A 31 4.79 1.84 23.31
N GLN A 32 4.29 1.30 22.19
CA GLN A 32 4.13 -0.15 22.05
C GLN A 32 5.31 -0.84 21.35
N ASN A 33 6.24 -0.12 20.70
CA ASN A 33 7.34 -0.67 19.88
C ASN A 33 6.95 -1.92 19.05
N LYS A 34 5.72 -1.91 18.52
CA LYS A 34 5.13 -3.01 17.75
C LYS A 34 5.32 -2.77 16.26
N ASN A 35 5.26 -3.85 15.50
CA ASN A 35 5.18 -3.80 14.04
C ASN A 35 3.86 -3.18 13.59
N ILE A 36 3.88 -2.53 12.43
CA ILE A 36 2.70 -2.09 11.70
C ILE A 36 2.08 -3.33 11.08
N LYS A 37 0.78 -3.52 11.27
CA LYS A 37 0.05 -4.68 10.74
C LYS A 37 -0.85 -4.25 9.60
N ILE A 38 -0.87 -5.03 8.54
CA ILE A 38 -1.70 -4.77 7.35
C ILE A 38 -2.65 -5.94 7.16
N TYR A 39 -3.94 -5.64 7.21
CA TYR A 39 -5.01 -6.63 7.03
C TYR A 39 -5.72 -6.41 5.71
N GLU A 40 -6.06 -7.49 5.01
CA GLU A 40 -7.06 -7.49 3.94
C GLU A 40 -8.41 -7.85 4.54
N ARG A 41 -9.43 -7.04 4.23
CA ARG A 41 -10.75 -7.12 4.85
C ARG A 41 -11.83 -7.01 3.78
N PHE A 42 -12.95 -7.69 4.01
CA PHE A 42 -14.10 -7.73 3.10
C PHE A 42 -15.38 -7.21 3.76
N LYS A 43 -15.28 -6.67 4.98
CA LYS A 43 -16.40 -6.11 5.72
C LYS A 43 -15.99 -4.83 6.43
N TRP A 44 -16.80 -3.79 6.32
CA TRP A 44 -16.63 -2.54 7.05
C TRP A 44 -17.57 -2.48 8.26
N GLN A 45 -17.05 -1.99 9.39
CA GLN A 45 -17.87 -1.72 10.58
C GLN A 45 -18.25 -0.24 10.56
N PHE A 46 -19.53 0.04 10.29
CA PHE A 46 -20.10 1.38 10.34
C PHE A 46 -20.27 1.84 11.80
N ASP A 47 -20.33 3.16 12.00
CA ASP A 47 -20.63 3.81 13.28
C ASP A 47 -19.68 3.47 14.44
N THR A 48 -18.45 3.02 14.14
CA THR A 48 -17.39 2.81 15.13
C THR A 48 -16.18 3.71 14.85
N LYS A 49 -15.56 4.19 15.93
CA LYS A 49 -14.30 4.96 15.87
C LYS A 49 -13.08 4.09 15.60
N LYS A 50 -13.17 2.79 15.90
CA LYS A 50 -12.07 1.84 15.77
C LYS A 50 -12.62 0.52 15.24
N GLN A 51 -11.98 0.02 14.19
CA GLN A 51 -12.28 -1.26 13.59
C GLN A 51 -11.79 -2.38 14.52
N VAL A 52 -12.66 -3.34 14.79
CA VAL A 52 -12.33 -4.56 15.53
C VAL A 52 -11.89 -5.62 14.53
N ILE A 53 -10.68 -6.17 14.72
CA ILE A 53 -10.14 -7.24 13.89
C ILE A 53 -10.80 -8.57 14.26
N ASP A 54 -11.43 -9.22 13.28
CA ASP A 54 -11.93 -10.59 13.38
C ASP A 54 -10.91 -11.53 12.74
N THR A 55 -10.07 -12.19 13.54
CA THR A 55 -8.99 -13.07 13.05
C THR A 55 -9.48 -14.27 12.24
N THR A 56 -10.78 -14.58 12.27
CA THR A 56 -11.36 -15.66 11.46
C THR A 56 -11.72 -15.21 10.03
N LYS A 57 -11.82 -13.89 9.79
CA LYS A 57 -12.24 -13.30 8.51
C LYS A 57 -11.22 -12.32 7.93
N ASP A 58 -10.62 -11.51 8.79
CA ASP A 58 -9.63 -10.51 8.45
C ASP A 58 -8.27 -11.20 8.27
N ARG A 59 -7.71 -11.09 7.06
CA ARG A 59 -6.47 -11.78 6.71
C ARG A 59 -5.30 -10.87 6.98
N ILE A 60 -4.39 -11.26 7.86
CA ILE A 60 -3.12 -10.55 8.02
C ILE A 60 -2.21 -10.83 6.82
N LYS A 61 -1.75 -9.76 6.15
CA LYS A 61 -1.00 -9.83 4.89
C LYS A 61 0.47 -9.47 5.06
N ALA A 62 0.78 -8.64 6.05
CA ALA A 62 2.15 -8.27 6.39
C ALA A 62 2.23 -7.71 7.81
N GLU A 63 3.40 -7.92 8.43
CA GLU A 63 3.83 -7.22 9.63
C GLU A 63 5.19 -6.58 9.34
N ILE A 64 5.25 -5.25 9.32
CA ILE A 64 6.47 -4.50 8.97
C ILE A 64 6.97 -3.72 10.18
N SER A 65 8.28 -3.74 10.40
CA SER A 65 8.88 -2.97 11.49
C SER A 65 8.66 -1.47 11.28
N LYS A 66 8.63 -0.72 12.40
CA LYS A 66 8.45 0.72 12.36
C LYS A 66 9.53 1.45 11.57
N SER A 67 10.79 0.99 11.68
CA SER A 67 11.91 1.58 10.95
C SER A 67 11.74 1.48 9.44
N HIS A 68 11.27 0.34 8.94
CA HIS A 68 11.01 0.14 7.51
C HIS A 68 9.78 0.93 7.06
N TRP A 69 8.71 0.92 7.86
CA TRP A 69 7.50 1.69 7.58
C TRP A 69 7.77 3.19 7.44
N ASP A 70 8.57 3.75 8.37
CA ASP A 70 8.90 5.17 8.36
C ASP A 70 9.66 5.61 7.09
N LEU A 71 10.33 4.68 6.39
CA LEU A 71 11.05 4.95 5.14
C LEU A 71 10.14 4.95 3.90
N ILE A 72 8.96 4.29 3.93
CA ILE A 72 8.06 4.19 2.78
C ILE A 72 6.75 4.97 2.93
N LYS A 73 6.34 5.32 4.15
CA LYS A 73 5.01 5.89 4.40
C LYS A 73 4.76 7.19 3.61
N ASP A 74 5.74 8.08 3.54
CA ASP A 74 5.58 9.40 2.90
C ASP A 74 5.58 9.26 1.37
N VAL A 75 6.33 8.28 0.85
CA VAL A 75 6.32 7.89 -0.57
C VAL A 75 4.94 7.37 -0.98
N LEU A 76 4.40 6.41 -0.21
CA LEU A 76 3.06 5.86 -0.45
C LEU A 76 1.98 6.94 -0.32
N GLU A 77 2.08 7.79 0.70
CA GLU A 77 1.12 8.88 0.91
C GLU A 77 1.07 9.84 -0.27
N SER A 78 2.24 10.26 -0.76
CA SER A 78 2.36 11.15 -1.92
C SER A 78 1.79 10.53 -3.19
N GLU A 79 2.17 9.29 -3.50
CA GLU A 79 1.69 8.58 -4.70
C GLU A 79 0.17 8.39 -4.66
N PHE A 80 -0.37 8.00 -3.50
CA PHE A 80 -1.79 7.77 -3.34
C PHE A 80 -2.59 9.08 -3.41
N LYS A 81 -2.11 10.17 -2.80
CA LYS A 81 -2.73 11.49 -2.94
C LYS A 81 -2.75 11.95 -4.39
N ASN A 82 -1.65 11.78 -5.12
CA ASN A 82 -1.58 12.14 -6.54
C ASN A 82 -2.63 11.35 -7.35
N ARG A 83 -2.73 10.04 -7.12
CA ARG A 83 -3.71 9.20 -7.80
C ARG A 83 -5.16 9.59 -7.48
N LEU A 84 -5.46 9.94 -6.22
CA LEU A 84 -6.78 10.43 -5.83
C LEU A 84 -7.09 11.77 -6.50
N LYS A 85 -6.12 12.67 -6.58
CA LYS A 85 -6.24 13.97 -7.26
C LYS A 85 -6.53 13.80 -8.75
N GLU A 86 -5.82 12.91 -9.44
CA GLU A 86 -6.07 12.58 -10.86
C GLU A 86 -7.48 12.06 -11.09
N LYS A 87 -7.99 11.23 -10.18
CA LYS A 87 -9.37 10.72 -10.18
C LYS A 87 -10.41 11.74 -9.72
N LYS A 88 -10.01 12.98 -9.39
CA LYS A 88 -10.88 14.04 -8.82
C LYS A 88 -11.60 13.63 -7.54
N LEU A 89 -10.98 12.75 -6.75
CA LEU A 89 -11.47 12.31 -5.45
C LEU A 89 -10.90 13.18 -4.32
N SER A 90 -11.61 13.23 -3.20
CA SER A 90 -11.09 13.89 -1.99
C SER A 90 -9.84 13.18 -1.48
N TYR A 91 -8.75 13.94 -1.31
CA TYR A 91 -7.47 13.44 -0.82
C TYR A 91 -6.99 14.16 0.46
N GLY A 92 -7.76 15.14 0.96
CA GLY A 92 -7.37 15.95 2.13
C GLY A 92 -7.23 15.13 3.42
N GLN A 93 -7.88 13.96 3.48
CA GLN A 93 -7.81 13.02 4.60
C GLN A 93 -6.85 11.84 4.32
N ALA A 94 -6.22 11.77 3.14
CA ALA A 94 -5.35 10.66 2.75
C ALA A 94 -3.98 10.79 3.41
N ASN A 95 -3.93 10.69 4.74
CA ASN A 95 -2.71 10.79 5.53
C ASN A 95 -2.62 9.68 6.58
N TRP A 96 -1.41 9.20 6.83
CA TRP A 96 -1.18 8.17 7.85
C TRP A 96 -1.35 8.75 9.27
N ILE A 97 -2.11 8.04 10.10
CA ILE A 97 -2.29 8.35 11.53
C ILE A 97 -1.96 7.14 12.39
N THR A 98 -1.78 7.36 13.69
CA THR A 98 -1.78 6.26 14.66
C THR A 98 -3.16 5.61 14.73
N GLY A 99 -3.21 4.28 14.80
CA GLY A 99 -4.45 3.51 14.76
C GLY A 99 -4.79 3.06 13.34
N ASP A 100 -6.07 3.16 12.99
CA ASP A 100 -6.65 2.55 11.81
C ASP A 100 -6.55 3.46 10.59
N ASN A 101 -5.98 2.94 9.50
CA ASN A 101 -5.87 3.64 8.23
C ASN A 101 -6.46 2.74 7.12
N PRO A 102 -7.74 2.93 6.76
CA PRO A 102 -8.34 2.25 5.63
C PRO A 102 -7.73 2.71 4.31
N VAL A 103 -7.49 1.77 3.41
CA VAL A 103 -6.92 1.97 2.09
C VAL A 103 -7.79 1.26 1.06
N ASP A 104 -8.14 1.95 -0.02
CA ASP A 104 -8.84 1.35 -1.15
C ASP A 104 -8.15 0.06 -1.62
N SER A 105 -8.96 -0.89 -2.09
CA SER A 105 -8.48 -2.20 -2.53
C SER A 105 -7.34 -2.13 -3.55
N LEU A 106 -7.36 -1.20 -4.51
CA LEU A 106 -6.32 -1.11 -5.55
C LEU A 106 -5.04 -0.50 -5.00
N LEU A 107 -5.15 0.59 -4.23
CA LEU A 107 -3.99 1.20 -3.58
C LEU A 107 -3.35 0.26 -2.55
N GLY A 108 -4.15 -0.54 -1.86
CA GLY A 108 -3.66 -1.52 -0.91
C GLY A 108 -2.89 -2.68 -1.55
N LYS A 109 -3.20 -3.05 -2.80
CA LYS A 109 -2.35 -3.99 -3.59
C LYS A 109 -0.97 -3.42 -3.82
N GLU A 110 -0.90 -2.15 -4.25
CA GLU A 110 0.35 -1.46 -4.51
C GLU A 110 1.17 -1.26 -3.22
N LEU A 111 0.50 -0.94 -2.11
CA LEU A 111 1.10 -0.86 -0.77
C LEU A 111 1.72 -2.21 -0.36
N LEU A 112 0.96 -3.31 -0.48
CA LEU A 112 1.46 -4.62 -0.10
C LEU A 112 2.62 -5.08 -0.96
N LEU A 113 2.60 -4.78 -2.26
CA LEU A 113 3.73 -5.08 -3.14
C LEU A 113 5.04 -4.46 -2.62
N LEU A 114 5.02 -3.17 -2.28
CA LEU A 114 6.21 -2.48 -1.75
C LEU A 114 6.61 -3.02 -0.37
N VAL A 115 5.64 -3.22 0.53
CA VAL A 115 5.88 -3.78 1.87
C VAL A 115 6.54 -5.16 1.78
N TRP A 116 6.00 -6.04 0.92
CA TRP A 116 6.51 -7.38 0.71
C TRP A 116 7.93 -7.41 0.15
N ALA A 117 8.32 -6.37 -0.60
CA ALA A 117 9.68 -6.25 -1.12
C ALA A 117 10.68 -5.87 -0.04
N ILE A 118 10.27 -5.08 0.95
CA ILE A 118 11.20 -4.43 1.88
C ILE A 118 11.23 -5.01 3.30
N GLU A 119 10.19 -5.75 3.71
CA GLU A 119 10.02 -6.18 5.11
C GLU A 119 11.21 -6.98 5.70
N ASP A 120 11.98 -7.65 4.83
CA ASP A 120 13.11 -8.50 5.18
C ASP A 120 14.43 -8.01 4.53
N CYS A 121 14.47 -6.78 4.01
CA CYS A 121 15.68 -6.23 3.38
C CYS A 121 16.50 -5.39 4.37
N GLU A 122 17.76 -5.12 4.04
CA GLU A 122 18.54 -4.13 4.79
C GLU A 122 18.03 -2.73 4.43
N THR A 123 18.04 -1.80 5.39
CA THR A 123 17.49 -0.45 5.18
C THR A 123 18.12 0.30 4.00
N ARG A 124 19.39 0.02 3.68
CA ARG A 124 20.09 0.58 2.52
C ARG A 124 19.49 0.18 1.17
N ALA A 125 18.78 -0.94 1.09
CA ALA A 125 18.18 -1.45 -0.15
C ALA A 125 16.76 -0.89 -0.39
N ILE A 126 16.18 -0.18 0.59
CA ILE A 126 14.81 0.34 0.51
C ILE A 126 14.67 1.44 -0.54
N ASP A 127 15.68 2.31 -0.68
CA ASP A 127 15.65 3.36 -1.71
C ASP A 127 15.60 2.77 -3.13
N THR A 128 16.40 1.72 -3.38
CA THR A 128 16.34 0.94 -4.62
C THR A 128 14.95 0.34 -4.82
N ALA A 129 14.37 -0.28 -3.78
CA ALA A 129 13.02 -0.85 -3.85
C ALA A 129 11.95 0.19 -4.18
N ILE A 130 12.04 1.39 -3.59
CA ILE A 130 11.13 2.50 -3.88
C ILE A 130 11.26 2.93 -5.35
N LYS A 131 12.49 3.09 -5.85
CA LYS A 131 12.75 3.47 -7.25
C LYS A 131 12.21 2.42 -8.22
N SER A 132 12.54 1.15 -8.01
CA SER A 132 12.02 0.03 -8.81
C SER A 132 10.49 0.00 -8.81
N TRP A 133 9.87 0.13 -7.64
CA TRP A 133 8.41 0.14 -7.51
C TRP A 133 7.78 1.33 -8.26
N LYS A 134 8.40 2.51 -8.23
CA LYS A 134 7.92 3.70 -8.95
C LYS A 134 7.98 3.54 -10.46
N VAL A 135 9.02 2.89 -10.99
CA VAL A 135 9.21 2.66 -12.42
C VAL A 135 8.18 1.67 -12.99
N LEU A 136 7.70 0.72 -12.17
CA LEU A 136 6.64 -0.19 -12.58
C LEU A 136 5.34 0.55 -12.92
N ASP A 137 4.76 0.19 -14.05
CA ASP A 137 3.40 0.58 -14.40
C ASP A 137 2.38 -0.02 -13.44
N ILE A 138 1.25 0.66 -13.29
CA ILE A 138 0.17 0.26 -12.36
C ILE A 138 -0.28 -1.18 -12.62
N ALA A 139 -0.41 -1.55 -13.91
CA ALA A 139 -0.81 -2.89 -14.31
C ALA A 139 0.22 -3.95 -13.89
N GLU A 140 1.51 -3.63 -14.00
CA GLU A 140 2.61 -4.51 -13.56
C GLU A 140 2.61 -4.68 -12.04
N ARG A 141 2.38 -3.59 -11.29
CA ARG A 141 2.24 -3.65 -9.82
C ARG A 141 1.08 -4.57 -9.42
N TRP A 142 -0.07 -4.43 -10.06
CA TRP A 142 -1.23 -5.27 -9.76
C TRP A 142 -1.04 -6.72 -10.20
N TRP A 143 -0.33 -6.96 -11.30
CA TRP A 143 0.01 -8.30 -11.75
C TRP A 143 0.97 -8.99 -10.76
N LEU A 144 2.07 -8.33 -10.39
CA LEU A 144 3.02 -8.84 -9.39
C LEU A 144 2.34 -9.10 -8.04
N TYR A 145 1.49 -8.18 -7.59
CA TYR A 145 0.66 -8.40 -6.41
C TYR A 145 -0.18 -9.66 -6.56
N THR A 146 -0.90 -9.82 -7.68
CA THR A 146 -1.84 -10.93 -7.87
C THR A 146 -1.13 -12.28 -7.86
N MET A 147 -0.01 -12.40 -8.57
CA MET A 147 0.80 -13.62 -8.61
C MET A 147 1.32 -13.98 -7.21
N THR A 148 1.78 -12.98 -6.47
CA THR A 148 2.34 -13.16 -5.14
C THR A 148 1.28 -13.49 -4.11
N ASN A 149 0.14 -12.80 -4.17
CA ASN A 149 -0.97 -12.98 -3.27
C ASN A 149 -1.60 -14.37 -3.42
N ALA A 150 -1.68 -14.87 -4.65
CA ALA A 150 -2.22 -16.20 -4.94
C ALA A 150 -1.32 -17.34 -4.43
N ALA A 151 0.00 -17.15 -4.46
CA ALA A 151 0.95 -18.20 -4.07
C ALA A 151 1.42 -18.11 -2.62
N THR A 152 1.74 -16.90 -2.14
CA THR A 152 2.52 -16.65 -0.91
C THR A 152 2.13 -15.30 -0.29
N GLY A 153 0.83 -15.03 -0.16
CA GLY A 153 0.29 -13.74 0.28
C GLY A 153 0.12 -13.58 1.80
N GLY A 154 0.50 -14.56 2.61
CA GLY A 154 0.37 -14.50 4.06
C GLY A 154 1.44 -13.62 4.72
N ALA A 155 1.17 -13.17 5.94
CA ALA A 155 2.12 -12.35 6.71
C ALA A 155 3.41 -13.10 7.08
N ASP A 156 3.37 -14.43 7.19
CA ASP A 156 4.53 -15.29 7.53
C ASP A 156 5.20 -15.91 6.29
N ASP A 157 4.69 -15.65 5.09
CA ASP A 157 5.25 -16.19 3.87
C ASP A 157 6.53 -15.44 3.46
N ARG A 158 7.61 -16.20 3.25
CA ARG A 158 8.94 -15.69 2.83
C ARG A 158 9.59 -16.47 1.69
N ARG A 159 8.79 -17.26 0.96
CA ARG A 159 9.27 -18.17 -0.10
C ARG A 159 8.67 -17.78 -1.45
N GLY A 160 9.14 -18.42 -2.52
CA GLY A 160 8.59 -18.27 -3.86
C GLY A 160 8.54 -16.80 -4.32
N TRP A 161 7.36 -16.33 -4.69
CA TRP A 161 7.13 -14.98 -5.18
C TRP A 161 7.51 -13.87 -4.18
N ARG A 162 7.40 -14.12 -2.87
CA ARG A 162 7.86 -13.15 -1.84
C ARG A 162 9.36 -12.93 -1.92
N LYS A 163 10.13 -14.01 -2.12
CA LYS A 163 11.57 -13.94 -2.34
C LYS A 163 11.87 -13.25 -3.67
N ALA A 164 11.14 -13.61 -4.73
CA ALA A 164 11.32 -13.01 -6.06
C ALA A 164 11.11 -11.49 -6.07
N ILE A 165 10.04 -10.98 -5.48
CA ILE A 165 9.76 -9.54 -5.41
C ILE A 165 10.83 -8.78 -4.62
N LYS A 166 11.29 -9.34 -3.50
CA LYS A 166 12.40 -8.75 -2.73
C LYS A 166 13.60 -8.51 -3.66
N TYR A 167 14.10 -9.55 -4.33
CA TYR A 167 15.25 -9.39 -5.24
C TYR A 167 14.94 -8.46 -6.42
N ALA A 168 13.77 -8.63 -7.05
CA ALA A 168 13.38 -7.86 -8.21
C ALA A 168 13.31 -6.35 -7.94
N LEU A 169 12.86 -5.94 -6.75
CA LEU A 169 12.73 -4.52 -6.41
C LEU A 169 13.94 -3.98 -5.64
N SER A 170 14.53 -4.72 -4.71
CA SER A 170 15.58 -4.19 -3.81
C SER A 170 17.02 -4.45 -4.28
N GLU A 171 17.26 -5.41 -5.17
CA GLU A 171 18.62 -5.82 -5.57
C GLU A 171 18.89 -5.69 -7.07
N ASN A 172 17.85 -5.54 -7.90
CA ASN A 172 18.02 -5.31 -9.33
C ASN A 172 18.48 -3.87 -9.59
N PRO A 173 19.50 -3.63 -10.45
CA PRO A 173 19.87 -2.29 -10.85
C PRO A 173 18.67 -1.58 -11.48
N VAL A 174 18.36 -0.40 -10.98
CA VAL A 174 17.40 0.50 -11.63
C VAL A 174 18.21 1.34 -12.61
N GLU A 175 17.97 1.16 -13.91
CA GLU A 175 18.53 2.07 -14.90
C GLU A 175 17.99 3.48 -14.61
N GLU A 176 18.88 4.43 -14.32
CA GLU A 176 18.51 5.83 -14.26
C GLU A 176 18.15 6.26 -15.67
N VAL A 177 16.85 6.48 -15.93
CA VAL A 177 16.41 7.11 -17.17
C VAL A 177 17.02 8.51 -17.19
N GLN A 178 18.09 8.70 -17.95
CA GLN A 178 18.62 10.03 -18.20
C GLN A 178 17.54 10.84 -18.93
N GLU A 179 17.02 11.87 -18.27
CA GLU A 179 16.05 12.83 -18.86
C GLU A 179 16.57 13.52 -20.14
N SER A 180 17.84 13.34 -20.50
CA SER A 180 18.49 13.90 -21.69
C SER A 180 18.02 13.29 -23.02
N GLN A 181 17.17 12.25 -23.03
CA GLN A 181 16.67 11.63 -24.26
C GLN A 181 15.23 12.04 -24.66
N ILE A 182 14.56 12.90 -23.89
CA ILE A 182 13.19 13.35 -24.18
C ILE A 182 13.18 14.55 -25.15
N ASP A 183 14.32 15.20 -25.41
CA ASP A 183 14.40 16.39 -26.25
C ASP A 183 14.40 16.11 -27.77
N TRP A 184 14.47 14.84 -28.20
CA TRP A 184 14.55 14.49 -29.63
C TRP A 184 13.20 14.50 -30.35
N PHE A 185 12.08 14.28 -29.66
CA PHE A 185 10.75 14.21 -30.30
C PHE A 185 9.95 15.52 -30.20
N ARG A 186 10.57 16.64 -29.78
CA ARG A 186 9.95 17.96 -29.66
C ARG A 186 10.47 19.02 -30.65
N MET A 187 11.17 18.61 -31.71
CA MET A 187 11.53 19.49 -32.85
C MET A 187 10.61 19.27 -34.04
#